data_AF-A9W185-F1
#
_entry.id   AF-A9W185-F1
#
_cell.length_a   1.000
_cell.length_b   1.000
_cell.length_c   1.000
_cell.angle_alpha   90.00
_cell.angle_beta   90.00
_cell.angle_gamma   90.00
#
_symmetry.space_group_name_H-M   'P 1'
#
loop_
_entity.id
_entity.type
_entity.pdbx_description
1 polymer ?
#
loop_
_entity_poly.entity_id
_entity_poly.type
_entity_poly.pdbx_seq_one_letter_code
_entity_poly.pdbx_strand_id
1 'polypeptide(L)'
;MGPMRTIVYADGGCDPNPGPGGWAAVIQAPTGTIELYGGELATTNNRMELTAAIRALEHFPEGAAIEMRCDSQYVVKSVTEWMRGWKARGWRTATGPVKNIDLMQRLDALAAARDVRWTWVRGHAGEAGNERADRLATLGRREALSGKTSGEAMPLPADAAPALAPAQPVQSKTVQVALSADLANALSRAAGRAGITPQAYLEDAVRLALELKPPGVARVRAELQKAS
;
A
#
# COMPACT_ATOMS: atom_id res chain seq x y z
N MET A 1 -31.79 5.86 0.55
CA MET A 1 -30.59 5.34 1.23
C MET A 1 -29.98 4.29 0.33
N GLY A 2 -28.74 4.45 -0.13
CA GLY A 2 -28.03 3.35 -0.80
C GLY A 2 -27.75 2.21 0.18
N PRO A 3 -27.41 1.00 -0.30
CA PRO A 3 -27.05 -0.10 0.59
C PRO A 3 -25.89 0.30 1.51
N MET A 4 -25.95 -0.09 2.79
CA MET A 4 -24.83 0.02 3.73
C MET A 4 -23.67 -0.80 3.17
N ARG A 5 -22.52 -0.16 2.89
CA ARG A 5 -21.32 -0.83 2.38
C ARG A 5 -20.35 -1.09 3.52
N THR A 6 -19.71 -2.26 3.50
CA THR A 6 -18.57 -2.53 4.39
C THR A 6 -17.38 -1.70 3.94
N ILE A 7 -16.83 -0.87 4.84
CA ILE A 7 -15.63 -0.08 4.54
C ILE A 7 -14.41 -0.97 4.68
N VAL A 8 -13.54 -0.94 3.66
CA VAL A 8 -12.29 -1.69 3.65
C VAL A 8 -11.16 -0.75 3.28
N TYR A 9 -10.10 -0.75 4.08
CA TYR A 9 -8.85 -0.08 3.75
C TYR A 9 -7.88 -1.12 3.20
N ALA A 10 -7.26 -0.85 2.06
CA ALA A 10 -6.24 -1.70 1.50
C ALA A 10 -5.02 -0.87 1.15
N ASP A 11 -3.85 -1.34 1.59
CA ASP A 11 -2.56 -0.68 1.40
C ASP A 11 -1.48 -1.74 1.17
N GLY A 12 -0.51 -1.39 0.33
CA GLY A 12 0.63 -2.24 0.04
C GLY A 12 1.87 -1.42 -0.26
N GLY A 13 3.03 -2.00 0.04
CA GLY A 13 4.29 -1.30 -0.14
C GLY A 13 5.47 -2.24 -0.28
N CYS A 14 6.51 -1.76 -0.94
CA CYS A 14 7.76 -2.47 -1.16
C CYS A 14 8.93 -1.54 -0.85
N ASP A 15 9.87 -2.00 -0.04
CA ASP A 15 11.05 -1.22 0.35
C ASP A 15 12.23 -2.13 0.72
N PRO A 16 13.34 -2.14 -0.07
CA PRO A 16 13.53 -1.41 -1.33
C PRO A 16 12.52 -1.84 -2.41
N ASN A 17 12.37 -1.02 -3.46
CA ASN A 17 11.46 -1.29 -4.58
C ASN A 17 12.22 -1.35 -5.93
N PRO A 18 12.23 -2.49 -6.65
CA PRO A 18 11.68 -3.80 -6.25
C PRO A 18 12.45 -4.43 -5.09
N GLY A 19 11.81 -5.38 -4.40
CA GLY A 19 12.39 -6.03 -3.23
C GLY A 19 11.33 -6.66 -2.33
N PRO A 20 11.58 -6.74 -1.01
CA PRO A 20 10.60 -7.23 -0.05
C PRO A 20 9.42 -6.26 0.03
N GLY A 21 8.22 -6.80 -0.04
CA GLY A 21 6.98 -6.05 0.07
C GLY A 21 5.99 -6.69 1.01
N GLY A 22 5.03 -5.90 1.44
CA GLY A 22 3.91 -6.34 2.25
C GLY A 22 2.63 -5.68 1.81
N TRP A 23 1.53 -6.35 2.09
CA TRP A 23 0.17 -5.92 1.78
C TRP A 23 -0.68 -6.09 3.02
N ALA A 24 -1.73 -5.28 3.13
CA ALA A 24 -2.72 -5.43 4.18
C ALA A 24 -4.10 -4.95 3.76
N ALA A 25 -5.12 -5.51 4.42
CA ALA A 25 -6.49 -5.06 4.36
C ALA A 25 -7.08 -4.97 5.77
N VAL A 26 -7.77 -3.86 6.05
CA VAL A 26 -8.50 -3.62 7.30
C VAL A 26 -9.97 -3.48 6.96
N ILE A 27 -10.75 -4.49 7.34
CA ILE A 27 -12.18 -4.60 7.05
C ILE A 27 -12.98 -4.17 8.28
N GLN A 28 -13.79 -3.11 8.13
CA GLN A 28 -14.65 -2.60 9.20
C GLN A 28 -16.01 -3.32 9.15
N ALA A 29 -16.10 -4.52 9.74
CA ALA A 29 -17.34 -5.27 9.83
C ALA A 29 -18.18 -4.83 11.04
N PRO A 30 -19.52 -5.02 11.03
CA PRO A 30 -20.38 -4.68 12.16
C PRO A 30 -20.02 -5.42 13.46
N THR A 31 -19.45 -6.62 13.34
CA THR A 31 -19.04 -7.49 14.47
C THR A 31 -17.64 -7.20 14.99
N GLY A 32 -16.88 -6.33 14.33
CA GLY A 32 -15.49 -6.03 14.68
C GLY A 32 -14.61 -5.76 13.46
N THR A 33 -13.36 -5.39 13.71
CA THR A 33 -12.38 -5.19 12.65
C THR A 33 -11.71 -6.52 12.30
N ILE A 34 -11.68 -6.86 11.01
CA ILE A 34 -10.92 -8.00 10.49
C ILE A 34 -9.67 -7.46 9.81
N GLU A 35 -8.52 -8.03 10.13
CA GLU A 35 -7.21 -7.61 9.63
C GLU A 35 -6.57 -8.75 8.84
N LEU A 36 -6.23 -8.47 7.59
CA LEU A 36 -5.54 -9.38 6.70
C LEU A 36 -4.20 -8.74 6.34
N TYR A 37 -3.12 -9.52 6.33
CA TYR A 37 -1.82 -9.03 5.86
C TYR A 37 -0.93 -10.19 5.44
N GLY A 38 0.11 -9.86 4.69
CA GLY A 38 1.15 -10.80 4.30
C GLY A 38 2.28 -10.07 3.59
N GLY A 39 3.28 -10.81 3.13
CA GLY A 39 4.39 -10.24 2.38
C GLY A 39 5.04 -11.19 1.40
N GLU A 40 5.81 -10.60 0.49
CA GLU A 40 6.55 -11.29 -0.57
C GLU A 40 7.99 -10.80 -0.57
N LEU A 41 8.96 -11.70 -0.75
CA LEU A 41 10.38 -11.34 -0.75
C LEU A 41 10.85 -10.59 -2.00
N ALA A 42 10.19 -10.82 -3.14
CA ALA A 42 10.59 -10.30 -4.43
C ALA A 42 9.37 -9.78 -5.20
N THR A 43 9.03 -8.52 -4.96
CA THR A 43 7.84 -7.89 -5.53
C THR A 43 8.10 -6.42 -5.87
N THR A 44 7.05 -5.68 -6.20
CA THR A 44 7.08 -4.23 -6.41
C THR A 44 6.00 -3.57 -5.58
N ASN A 45 6.14 -2.27 -5.33
CA ASN A 45 5.12 -1.49 -4.62
C ASN A 45 3.73 -1.67 -5.28
N ASN A 46 3.62 -1.39 -6.59
CA ASN A 46 2.37 -1.53 -7.34
C ASN A 46 1.75 -2.94 -7.28
N ARG A 47 2.55 -4.01 -7.18
CA ARG A 47 2.01 -5.37 -7.03
C ARG A 47 1.44 -5.58 -5.64
N MET A 48 2.10 -5.10 -4.58
CA MET A 48 1.58 -5.20 -3.21
C MET A 48 0.29 -4.40 -3.01
N GLU A 49 0.20 -3.23 -3.63
CA GLU A 49 -1.02 -2.41 -3.63
C GLU A 49 -2.21 -3.14 -4.29
N LEU A 50 -1.97 -3.78 -5.44
CA LEU A 50 -2.98 -4.62 -6.09
C LEU A 50 -3.31 -5.87 -5.27
N THR A 51 -2.30 -6.54 -4.72
CA THR A 51 -2.48 -7.72 -3.85
C THR A 51 -3.34 -7.36 -2.65
N ALA A 52 -3.11 -6.22 -1.99
CA ALA A 52 -3.92 -5.75 -0.87
C ALA A 52 -5.41 -5.67 -1.24
N ALA A 53 -5.73 -5.02 -2.36
CA ALA A 53 -7.09 -4.91 -2.85
C ALA A 53 -7.70 -6.26 -3.28
N ILE A 54 -6.91 -7.14 -3.91
CA ILE A 54 -7.34 -8.49 -4.31
C ILE A 54 -7.69 -9.33 -3.09
N ARG A 55 -6.78 -9.41 -2.11
CA ARG A 55 -6.97 -10.18 -0.88
C ARG A 55 -8.15 -9.69 -0.06
N ALA A 56 -8.32 -8.37 -0.01
CA ALA A 56 -9.49 -7.75 0.58
C ALA A 56 -10.79 -8.23 -0.08
N LEU A 57 -10.88 -8.24 -1.41
CA LEU A 57 -12.08 -8.69 -2.12
C LEU A 57 -12.30 -10.21 -2.01
N GLU A 58 -11.24 -11.03 -2.00
CA GLU A 58 -11.33 -12.49 -1.82
C GLU A 58 -12.00 -12.90 -0.51
N HIS A 59 -11.91 -12.06 0.52
CA HIS A 59 -12.57 -12.29 1.81
C HIS A 59 -14.11 -12.25 1.74
N PHE A 60 -14.67 -11.53 0.77
CA PHE A 60 -16.13 -11.33 0.67
C PHE A 60 -16.77 -12.31 -0.30
N PRO A 61 -18.01 -12.76 -0.07
CA PRO A 61 -18.77 -13.50 -1.08
C PRO A 61 -19.12 -12.63 -2.29
N GLU A 62 -19.55 -13.26 -3.38
CA GLU A 62 -20.14 -12.56 -4.52
C GLU A 62 -21.39 -11.75 -4.09
N GLY A 63 -21.63 -10.62 -4.75
CA GLY A 63 -22.74 -9.71 -4.44
C GLY A 63 -22.53 -8.83 -3.20
N ALA A 64 -21.43 -8.99 -2.45
CA ALA A 64 -21.13 -8.13 -1.31
C ALA A 64 -20.99 -6.65 -1.71
N ALA A 65 -21.53 -5.76 -0.87
CA ALA A 65 -21.47 -4.31 -1.05
C ALA A 65 -20.29 -3.72 -0.25
N ILE A 66 -19.26 -3.25 -0.96
CA ILE A 66 -17.98 -2.83 -0.38
C ILE A 66 -17.69 -1.39 -0.78
N GLU A 67 -17.07 -0.62 0.12
CA GLU A 67 -16.33 0.59 -0.23
C GLU A 67 -14.85 0.34 0.03
N MET A 68 -14.09 0.19 -1.06
CA MET A 68 -12.64 0.01 -1.03
C MET A 68 -11.96 1.37 -0.98
N ARG A 69 -11.19 1.60 0.08
CA ARG A 69 -10.38 2.80 0.32
C ARG A 69 -8.90 2.45 0.19
N CYS A 70 -8.24 3.12 -0.75
CA CYS A 70 -6.80 2.95 -0.99
C CYS A 70 -6.15 4.32 -1.18
N ASP A 71 -4.92 4.50 -0.72
CA ASP A 71 -4.12 5.68 -1.06
C ASP A 71 -3.32 5.51 -2.36
N SER A 72 -3.29 4.29 -2.90
CA SER A 72 -2.79 4.00 -4.24
C SER A 72 -3.69 4.55 -5.34
N GLN A 73 -3.29 5.68 -5.93
CA GLN A 73 -3.91 6.17 -7.17
C GLN A 73 -3.78 5.15 -8.31
N TYR A 74 -2.73 4.33 -8.31
CA TYR A 74 -2.54 3.28 -9.31
C TYR A 74 -3.69 2.27 -9.28
N VAL A 75 -4.04 1.76 -8.09
CA VAL A 75 -5.16 0.82 -7.93
C VAL A 75 -6.48 1.50 -8.31
N VAL A 76 -6.78 2.65 -7.69
CA VAL A 76 -8.07 3.32 -7.88
C VAL A 76 -8.30 3.68 -9.35
N LYS A 77 -7.35 4.35 -10.00
CA LYS A 77 -7.48 4.74 -11.41
C LYS A 77 -7.47 3.56 -12.37
N SER A 78 -6.75 2.49 -12.03
CA SER A 78 -6.79 1.26 -12.83
C SER A 78 -8.23 0.78 -12.93
N VAL A 79 -8.95 0.66 -11.81
CA VAL A 79 -10.32 0.14 -11.82
C VAL A 79 -11.32 1.17 -12.33
N THR A 80 -11.21 2.45 -11.96
CA THR A 80 -12.24 3.46 -12.27
C THR A 80 -12.10 4.10 -13.65
N GLU A 81 -10.89 4.16 -14.23
CA GLU A 81 -10.63 4.90 -15.47
C GLU A 81 -10.04 4.01 -16.58
N TRP A 82 -9.06 3.16 -16.27
CA TRP A 82 -8.22 2.57 -17.31
C TRP A 82 -8.66 1.17 -17.76
N MET A 83 -9.11 0.35 -16.82
CA MET A 83 -9.40 -1.08 -17.02
C MET A 83 -10.48 -1.31 -18.07
N ARG A 84 -11.50 -0.44 -18.16
CA ARG A 84 -12.49 -0.47 -19.26
C ARG A 84 -11.81 -0.38 -20.63
N GLY A 85 -10.90 0.57 -20.81
CA GLY A 85 -10.16 0.76 -22.05
C GLY A 85 -9.11 -0.34 -22.30
N TRP A 86 -8.52 -0.90 -21.25
CA TRP A 86 -7.62 -2.05 -21.38
C TRP A 86 -8.35 -3.30 -21.86
N LYS A 87 -9.50 -3.63 -21.26
CA LYS A 87 -10.34 -4.78 -21.68
C LYS A 87 -10.77 -4.68 -23.13
N ALA A 88 -11.23 -3.51 -23.57
CA ALA A 88 -11.60 -3.26 -24.97
C ALA A 88 -10.43 -3.43 -25.95
N ARG A 89 -9.18 -3.35 -25.49
CA ARG A 89 -7.95 -3.52 -26.30
C ARG A 89 -7.23 -4.84 -26.01
N GLY A 90 -7.92 -5.83 -25.44
CA GLY A 90 -7.34 -7.13 -25.12
C GLY A 90 -6.18 -7.04 -24.13
N TRP A 91 -6.28 -6.15 -23.14
CA TRP A 91 -5.28 -5.87 -22.11
C TRP A 91 -3.93 -5.38 -22.66
N ARG A 92 -3.97 -4.52 -23.70
CA ARG A 92 -2.79 -3.89 -24.30
C ARG A 92 -2.84 -2.36 -24.19
N THR A 93 -1.65 -1.77 -24.12
CA THR A 93 -1.35 -0.34 -24.19
C THR A 93 -0.56 -0.05 -25.48
N ALA A 94 -0.32 1.22 -25.79
CA ALA A 94 0.49 1.61 -26.96
C ALA A 94 1.92 1.01 -26.92
N THR A 95 2.45 0.72 -25.73
CA THR A 95 3.82 0.21 -25.54
C THR A 95 3.89 -1.29 -25.28
N GLY A 96 2.78 -2.03 -25.40
CA GLY A 96 2.73 -3.47 -25.12
C GLY A 96 1.67 -3.87 -24.09
N PRO A 97 1.74 -5.08 -23.53
CA PRO A 97 0.78 -5.55 -22.53
C PRO A 97 0.66 -4.61 -21.33
N VAL A 98 -0.53 -4.56 -20.73
CA VAL A 98 -0.75 -3.83 -19.48
C VAL A 98 0.17 -4.41 -18.39
N LYS A 99 0.82 -3.55 -17.62
CA LYS A 99 1.67 -3.97 -16.49
C LYS A 99 0.81 -4.62 -15.40
N ASN A 100 1.34 -5.66 -14.75
CA ASN A 100 0.64 -6.42 -13.72
C ASN A 100 -0.70 -7.00 -14.22
N ILE A 101 -0.77 -7.41 -15.49
CA ILE A 101 -1.99 -7.93 -16.13
C ILE A 101 -2.61 -9.10 -15.35
N ASP A 102 -1.79 -9.95 -14.75
CA ASP A 102 -2.19 -11.07 -13.90
C ASP A 102 -3.03 -10.60 -12.71
N LEU A 103 -2.52 -9.64 -11.95
CA LEU A 103 -3.23 -9.05 -10.81
C LEU A 103 -4.41 -8.19 -11.27
N MET A 104 -4.27 -7.46 -12.38
CA MET A 104 -5.35 -6.63 -12.92
C MET A 104 -6.55 -7.44 -13.38
N GLN A 105 -6.34 -8.58 -14.03
CA GLN A 105 -7.41 -9.49 -14.45
C GLN A 105 -8.09 -10.13 -13.24
N ARG A 106 -7.31 -10.54 -12.24
CA ARG A 106 -7.86 -11.06 -10.97
C ARG A 106 -8.70 -10.00 -10.25
N LEU A 107 -8.18 -8.77 -10.18
CA LEU A 107 -8.89 -7.64 -9.58
C LEU A 107 -10.18 -7.32 -10.33
N ASP A 108 -10.16 -7.32 -11.66
CA ASP A 108 -11.35 -7.11 -12.49
C ASP A 108 -12.43 -8.15 -12.22
N ALA A 109 -12.07 -9.43 -12.21
CA ALA A 109 -13.01 -10.51 -11.98
C ALA A 109 -13.64 -10.44 -10.57
N LEU A 110 -12.82 -10.18 -9.55
CA LEU A 110 -13.30 -10.05 -8.17
C LEU A 110 -14.19 -8.81 -7.98
N ALA A 111 -13.82 -7.68 -8.59
CA ALA A 111 -14.59 -6.45 -8.55
C ALA A 111 -15.90 -6.56 -9.33
N ALA A 112 -15.92 -7.29 -10.46
CA ALA A 112 -17.14 -7.51 -11.25
C ALA A 112 -18.15 -8.43 -10.54
N ALA A 113 -17.68 -9.35 -9.71
CA ALA A 113 -18.53 -10.25 -8.93
C ALA A 113 -19.10 -9.61 -7.65
N ARG A 114 -18.79 -8.35 -7.34
CA ARG A 114 -19.18 -7.64 -6.12
C ARG A 114 -19.66 -6.22 -6.45
N ASP A 115 -20.40 -5.59 -5.55
CA ASP A 115 -20.74 -4.17 -5.68
C ASP A 115 -19.66 -3.35 -4.98
N VAL A 116 -18.62 -2.94 -5.71
CA VAL A 116 -17.45 -2.23 -5.15
C VAL A 116 -17.46 -0.74 -5.51
N ARG A 117 -17.52 0.11 -4.49
CA ARG A 117 -17.23 1.55 -4.61
C ARG A 117 -15.75 1.78 -4.34
N TRP A 118 -15.05 2.44 -5.25
CA TRP A 118 -13.64 2.79 -5.09
C TRP A 118 -13.49 4.23 -4.62
N THR A 119 -12.81 4.43 -3.49
CA THR A 119 -12.54 5.73 -2.89
C THR A 119 -11.04 5.90 -2.75
N TRP A 120 -10.47 6.91 -3.42
CA TRP A 120 -9.09 7.29 -3.13
C TRP A 120 -9.05 8.08 -1.83
N VAL A 121 -8.17 7.66 -0.92
CA VAL A 121 -7.88 8.37 0.32
C VAL A 121 -6.46 8.90 0.26
N ARG A 122 -6.16 9.97 1.00
CA ARG A 122 -4.81 10.48 1.05
C ARG A 122 -4.00 9.64 2.04
N GLY A 123 -2.86 9.10 1.61
CA GLY A 123 -1.93 8.41 2.49
C GLY A 123 -1.49 9.30 3.66
N HIS A 124 -1.34 8.70 4.82
CA HIS A 124 -0.87 9.33 6.07
C HIS A 124 -1.62 10.63 6.46
N ALA A 125 -2.93 10.69 6.19
CA ALA A 125 -3.76 11.87 6.43
C ALA A 125 -4.63 11.81 7.70
N GLY A 126 -4.37 10.89 8.63
CA GLY A 126 -5.15 10.74 9.87
C GLY A 126 -6.32 9.77 9.80
N GLU A 127 -6.50 9.04 8.68
CA GLU A 127 -7.56 8.04 8.58
C GLU A 127 -7.11 6.73 9.25
N ALA A 128 -7.59 6.50 10.46
CA ALA A 128 -7.12 5.43 11.34
C ALA A 128 -7.10 4.03 10.70
N GLY A 129 -8.07 3.74 9.81
CA GLY A 129 -8.11 2.47 9.07
C GLY A 129 -7.00 2.35 8.02
N ASN A 130 -6.71 3.42 7.28
CA ASN A 130 -5.61 3.46 6.31
C ASN A 130 -4.26 3.37 7.02
N GLU A 131 -4.08 4.11 8.12
CA GLU A 131 -2.85 4.03 8.92
C GLU A 131 -2.65 2.65 9.56
N ARG A 132 -3.75 1.95 9.88
CA ARG A 132 -3.66 0.57 10.36
C ARG A 132 -3.25 -0.37 9.23
N ALA A 133 -3.76 -0.18 8.02
CA ALA A 133 -3.34 -0.95 6.85
C ALA A 133 -1.84 -0.76 6.56
N ASP A 134 -1.33 0.47 6.55
CA ASP A 134 0.11 0.78 6.36
C ASP A 134 1.01 0.06 7.38
N ARG A 135 0.61 0.10 8.67
CA ARG A 135 1.35 -0.62 9.74
C ARG A 135 1.35 -2.13 9.52
N LEU A 136 0.23 -2.70 9.09
CA LEU A 136 0.10 -4.13 8.82
C LEU A 136 0.85 -4.56 7.55
N ALA A 137 0.86 -3.73 6.50
CA ALA A 137 1.65 -3.98 5.30
C ALA A 137 3.15 -3.95 5.63
N THR A 138 3.57 -3.00 6.47
CA THR A 138 4.94 -2.97 6.99
C THR A 138 5.28 -4.19 7.87
N LEU A 139 4.34 -4.66 8.69
CA LEU A 139 4.50 -5.92 9.44
C LEU A 139 4.66 -7.11 8.48
N GLY A 140 3.78 -7.27 7.49
CA GLY A 140 3.84 -8.35 6.51
C GLY A 140 5.16 -8.38 5.73
N ARG A 141 5.68 -7.21 5.35
CA ARG A 141 7.01 -7.07 4.74
C ARG A 141 8.13 -7.59 5.66
N ARG A 142 8.09 -7.23 6.94
CA ARG A 142 9.08 -7.65 7.94
C ARG A 142 9.03 -9.15 8.25
N GLU A 143 7.82 -9.73 8.29
CA GLU A 143 7.63 -11.16 8.51
C GLU A 143 8.15 -11.98 7.31
N ALA A 144 7.87 -11.53 6.09
CA ALA A 144 8.41 -12.15 4.88
C ALA A 144 9.95 -12.18 4.89
N LEU A 145 10.60 -11.07 5.28
CA LEU A 145 12.06 -11.00 5.44
C LEU A 145 12.61 -11.91 6.54
N SER A 146 11.83 -12.14 7.60
CA SER A 146 12.26 -12.93 8.76
C SER A 146 12.14 -14.44 8.55
N GLY A 147 11.50 -14.90 7.46
CA GLY A 147 11.24 -16.32 7.20
C GLY A 147 10.28 -16.99 8.21
N LYS A 148 9.70 -16.22 9.14
CA LYS A 148 8.72 -16.71 10.12
C LYS A 148 7.34 -16.61 9.48
N THR A 149 6.82 -17.71 8.96
CA THR A 149 5.44 -17.78 8.47
C THR A 149 4.48 -17.86 9.67
N SER A 150 4.03 -16.72 10.18
CA SER A 150 2.85 -16.66 11.05
C SER A 150 1.59 -16.52 10.18
N GLY A 151 0.90 -17.64 9.92
CA GLY A 151 -0.46 -17.62 9.39
C GLY A 151 -0.60 -17.94 7.88
N GLU A 152 -1.71 -18.61 7.56
CA GLU A 152 -2.10 -19.16 6.25
C GLU A 152 -2.35 -18.07 5.19
N ALA A 153 -1.30 -17.41 4.69
CA ALA A 153 -1.43 -16.70 3.42
C ALA A 153 -1.42 -17.74 2.29
N MET A 154 -2.59 -18.20 1.85
CA MET A 154 -2.74 -19.00 0.63
C MET A 154 -2.01 -18.28 -0.51
N PRO A 155 -0.93 -18.82 -1.12
CA PRO A 155 -0.27 -18.13 -2.23
C PRO A 155 -1.29 -17.79 -3.33
N LEU A 156 -1.17 -16.61 -3.95
CA LEU A 156 -1.91 -16.37 -5.18
C LEU A 156 -1.50 -17.47 -6.18
N PRO A 157 -2.42 -18.03 -6.99
CA PRO A 157 -2.03 -19.03 -7.98
C PRO A 157 -0.95 -18.45 -8.88
N ALA A 158 0.16 -19.17 -8.99
CA ALA A 158 1.29 -18.82 -9.83
C ALA A 158 1.00 -19.19 -11.29
N ASP A 159 0.00 -18.54 -11.90
CA ASP A 159 -0.18 -18.66 -13.35
C ASP A 159 0.80 -17.71 -14.05
N ALA A 160 1.95 -18.30 -14.42
CA ALA A 160 2.96 -17.81 -15.35
C ALA A 160 3.40 -16.35 -15.18
N ALA A 161 4.34 -16.10 -14.28
CA ALA A 161 5.17 -14.90 -14.35
C ALA A 161 6.05 -14.94 -15.62
N PRO A 162 5.87 -14.09 -16.65
CA PRO A 162 7.05 -13.54 -17.26
C PRO A 162 7.67 -12.57 -16.25
N ALA A 163 9.00 -12.61 -16.22
CA ALA A 163 9.86 -11.81 -15.37
C ALA A 163 9.37 -10.38 -15.18
N LEU A 164 9.68 -9.82 -14.00
CA LEU A 164 9.87 -8.40 -13.74
C LEU A 164 10.22 -7.66 -15.05
N ALA A 165 9.21 -7.19 -15.78
CA ALA A 165 9.40 -5.96 -16.54
C ALA A 165 9.44 -4.94 -15.41
N PRO A 166 10.61 -4.38 -15.07
CA PRO A 166 10.64 -3.41 -14.00
C PRO A 166 9.55 -2.40 -14.32
N ALA A 167 8.78 -2.00 -13.32
CA ALA A 167 8.33 -0.63 -13.35
C ALA A 167 9.61 0.13 -13.70
N GLN A 168 9.72 0.64 -14.95
CA GLN A 168 10.75 1.59 -15.36
C GLN A 168 11.01 2.36 -14.09
N PRO A 169 12.19 2.24 -13.46
CA PRO A 169 12.37 2.79 -12.14
C PRO A 169 11.81 4.20 -12.29
N VAL A 170 10.79 4.55 -11.50
CA VAL A 170 10.63 5.96 -11.18
C VAL A 170 12.05 6.33 -10.84
N GLN A 171 12.69 7.13 -11.68
CA GLN A 171 14.10 7.42 -11.51
C GLN A 171 14.15 8.13 -10.16
N SER A 172 14.35 7.35 -9.10
CA SER A 172 14.50 7.85 -7.77
C SER A 172 15.86 8.49 -7.87
N LYS A 173 15.87 9.81 -8.07
CA LYS A 173 17.10 10.55 -7.89
C LYS A 173 17.44 10.37 -6.42
N THR A 174 18.43 9.55 -6.13
CA THR A 174 19.04 9.54 -4.81
C THR A 174 19.68 10.90 -4.62
N VAL A 175 19.06 11.72 -3.76
CA VAL A 175 19.63 13.01 -3.36
C VAL A 175 20.39 12.76 -2.08
N GLN A 176 21.71 12.97 -2.11
CA GLN A 176 22.51 12.97 -0.90
C GLN A 176 22.26 14.30 -0.18
N VAL A 177 21.67 14.22 1.01
CA VAL A 177 21.44 15.39 1.87
C VAL A 177 22.41 15.31 3.04
N ALA A 178 23.33 16.27 3.12
CA ALA A 178 24.19 16.41 4.27
C ALA A 178 23.37 16.88 5.48
N LEU A 179 23.47 16.18 6.60
CA LEU A 179 22.85 16.56 7.86
C LEU A 179 23.91 17.16 8.78
N SER A 180 23.53 18.12 9.61
CA SER A 180 24.40 18.54 10.71
C SER A 180 24.66 17.37 11.65
N ALA A 181 25.82 17.37 12.30
CA ALA A 181 26.19 16.32 13.27
C ALA A 181 25.11 16.15 14.36
N ASP A 182 24.53 17.25 14.84
CA ASP A 182 23.47 17.22 15.85
C ASP A 182 22.19 16.55 15.35
N LEU A 183 21.78 16.84 14.12
CA LEU A 183 20.60 16.22 13.52
C LEU A 183 20.84 14.74 13.24
N ALA A 184 22.00 14.37 12.72
CA ALA A 184 22.39 12.97 12.52
C ALA A 184 22.37 12.17 13.84
N ASN A 185 22.90 12.75 14.92
CA ASN A 185 22.87 12.14 16.25
C ASN A 185 21.45 12.03 16.82
N ALA A 186 20.60 13.04 16.61
CA ALA A 186 19.21 13.01 17.03
C ALA A 186 18.41 11.92 16.30
N LEU A 187 18.61 11.78 14.99
CA LEU A 187 18.02 10.72 14.16
C LEU A 187 18.46 9.34 14.62
N SER A 188 19.76 9.15 14.86
CA SER A 188 20.30 7.88 15.34
C SER A 188 19.67 7.45 16.68
N ARG A 189 19.53 8.38 17.63
CA ARG A 189 18.84 8.11 18.91
C ARG A 189 17.35 7.81 18.71
N ALA A 190 16.67 8.53 17.83
CA ALA A 190 15.24 8.31 17.56
C ALA A 190 14.98 6.95 16.90
N ALA A 191 15.82 6.60 15.92
CA ALA A 191 15.79 5.30 15.25
C ALA A 191 16.08 4.15 16.24
N GLY A 192 17.08 4.31 17.11
CA GLY A 192 17.37 3.36 18.18
C GLY A 192 16.19 3.13 19.13
N ARG A 193 15.48 4.19 19.54
CA ARG A 193 14.24 4.06 20.34
C ARG A 193 13.11 3.36 19.58
N ALA A 194 13.03 3.55 18.27
CA ALA A 194 12.03 2.92 17.41
C ALA A 194 12.39 1.48 16.98
N GLY A 195 13.60 1.00 17.32
CA GLY A 195 14.06 -0.33 16.93
C GLY A 195 14.29 -0.50 15.43
N ILE A 196 14.56 0.60 14.71
CA ILE A 196 14.81 0.60 13.25
C ILE A 196 16.13 1.32 12.92
N THR A 197 16.60 1.18 11.67
CA THR A 197 17.85 1.82 11.24
C THR A 197 17.68 3.34 11.12
N PRO A 198 18.74 4.14 11.34
CA PRO A 198 18.68 5.60 11.15
C PRO A 198 18.24 6.01 9.75
N GLN A 199 18.63 5.25 8.72
CA GLN A 199 18.23 5.48 7.34
C GLN A 199 16.72 5.27 7.15
N ALA A 200 16.18 4.12 7.60
CA ALA A 200 14.74 3.84 7.47
C ALA A 200 13.90 4.87 8.25
N TYR A 201 14.34 5.23 9.46
CA TYR A 201 13.69 6.27 10.25
C TYR A 201 13.69 7.63 9.53
N LEU A 202 14.81 7.99 8.89
CA LEU A 202 14.94 9.24 8.14
C LEU A 202 14.05 9.24 6.89
N GLU A 203 14.00 8.13 6.14
CA GLU A 203 13.16 7.99 4.94
C GLU A 203 11.68 8.14 5.28
N ASP A 204 11.20 7.48 6.33
CA ASP A 204 9.83 7.63 6.84
C ASP A 204 9.55 9.08 7.28
N ALA A 205 10.48 9.69 8.01
CA ALA A 205 10.34 11.07 8.48
C ALA A 205 10.31 12.09 7.33
N VAL A 206 11.15 11.91 6.29
CA VAL A 206 11.19 12.78 5.11
C VAL A 206 9.93 12.61 4.28
N ARG A 207 9.50 11.37 4.04
CA ARG A 207 8.23 11.09 3.33
C ARG A 207 7.06 11.80 4.03
N LEU A 208 6.94 11.62 5.35
CA LEU A 208 5.92 12.26 6.16
C LEU A 208 6.00 13.80 6.06
N ALA A 209 7.20 14.37 6.15
CA ALA A 209 7.40 15.82 6.04
C ALA A 209 7.02 16.39 4.66
N LEU A 210 7.37 15.70 3.58
CA LEU A 210 7.01 16.08 2.20
C LEU A 210 5.49 16.02 1.98
N GLU A 211 4.84 14.99 2.51
CA GLU A 211 3.39 14.80 2.38
C GLU A 211 2.59 15.83 3.21
N LEU A 212 3.04 16.15 4.42
CA LEU A 212 2.46 17.22 5.25
C LEU A 212 2.58 18.59 4.60
N LYS A 213 3.62 18.78 3.77
CA LYS A 213 4.05 20.09 3.23
C LYS A 213 4.41 21.08 4.36
N PRO A 214 5.03 22.23 4.05
CA PRO A 214 5.43 23.19 5.09
C PRO A 214 4.32 23.61 6.07
N PRO A 215 3.05 23.84 5.64
CA PRO A 215 1.98 24.17 6.57
C PRO A 215 1.64 23.04 7.55
N GLY A 216 1.64 21.77 7.09
CA GLY A 216 1.38 20.62 7.96
C GLY A 216 2.49 20.42 8.98
N VAL A 217 3.75 20.57 8.57
CA VAL A 217 4.90 20.51 9.48
C VAL A 217 4.86 21.63 10.52
N ALA A 218 4.48 22.86 10.11
CA ALA A 218 4.31 23.98 11.04
C ALA A 218 3.20 23.71 12.06
N ARG A 219 2.07 23.13 11.64
CA ARG A 219 0.98 22.73 12.54
C ARG A 219 1.44 21.71 13.57
N VAL A 220 2.13 20.64 13.14
CA VAL A 220 2.69 19.62 14.05
C VAL A 220 3.65 20.25 15.05
N ARG A 221 4.52 21.17 14.61
CA ARG A 221 5.44 21.90 15.50
C ARG A 221 4.68 22.72 16.56
N ALA A 222 3.64 23.45 16.17
CA ALA A 222 2.84 24.25 17.09
C ALA A 222 2.14 23.38 18.16
N GLU A 223 1.62 22.21 17.76
CA GLU A 223 1.01 21.27 18.72
C GLU A 223 2.04 20.66 19.68
N LEU A 224 3.24 20.30 19.20
CA LEU A 224 4.32 19.81 20.07
C LEU A 224 4.80 20.86 21.07
N GLN A 225 4.82 22.13 20.68
CA GLN A 225 5.17 23.26 21.56
C GLN A 225 4.12 23.52 22.64
N LYS A 226 2.84 23.22 22.38
CA LYS A 226 1.78 23.31 23.41
C LYS A 226 1.83 22.14 24.40
N ALA A 227 2.41 21.02 24.01
CA ALA A 227 2.52 19.81 24.82
C ALA A 227 3.80 19.74 25.66
N SER A 228 4.74 20.66 25.46
CA SER A 228 5.99 20.80 26.23
C SER A 228 5.84 21.83 27.33
#